data_AF-A0A8S4FDB3-F1
#
_entry.id   AF-A0A8S4FDB3-F1
#
_cell.length_a   1.000
_cell.length_b   1.000
_cell.length_c   1.000
_cell.angle_alpha   90.00
_cell.angle_beta   90.00
_cell.angle_gamma   90.00
#
_symmetry.space_group_name_H-M   'P 1'
#
loop_
_entity.id
_entity.type
_entity.pdbx_description
1 polymer ?
#
loop_
_entity_poly.entity_id
_entity_poly.type
_entity_poly.pdbx_seq_one_letter_code
_entity_poly.pdbx_strand_id
1 'polypeptide(L)'
;MCYSRNPDSVRKEQLVDCVVSSWSDWSECDSDCGAGSMVRTRRVAQAAEHGGRRCPALLQRRACHDHRGCRERSDLPRRAQLAWSSWSPCVSVCGAGSMVRTRRVAQAAEHGGRRCPALLQRRACHDHRGCRERSDLPRREEMAQILPGALSVSRHSNETVDIRKNLRLRNPDDPESNSHREYCIQFEVIKSSKACHLDSDYKALREGGKVSVLCETAALKRGLEWRCEGHGVAGHATRFSALVAPHCHGKWTRLQHVPRDGEPCRTPDFIFV
;
A
#
# COMPACT_ATOMS: atom_id res chain seq x y z
N MET A 1 1.69 -42.35 53.73
CA MET A 1 2.95 -41.89 53.10
C MET A 1 2.57 -41.04 51.90
N CYS A 2 2.72 -39.73 52.01
CA CYS A 2 2.42 -38.78 50.93
C CYS A 2 3.72 -38.49 50.16
N TYR A 3 3.77 -38.77 48.85
CA TYR A 3 4.89 -38.39 47.99
C TYR A 3 4.61 -37.03 47.35
N SER A 4 5.50 -36.07 47.54
CA SER A 4 5.48 -34.75 46.92
C SER A 4 5.54 -34.85 45.40
N ARG A 5 4.58 -34.24 44.70
CA ARG A 5 4.72 -33.91 43.28
C ARG A 5 5.53 -32.61 43.18
N ASN A 6 6.70 -32.72 42.58
CA ASN A 6 7.58 -31.60 42.26
C ASN A 6 6.93 -30.77 41.12
N PRO A 7 6.72 -29.44 41.24
CA PRO A 7 5.96 -28.66 40.26
C PRO A 7 6.81 -27.98 39.16
N ASP A 8 8.11 -28.24 39.06
CA ASP A 8 9.00 -27.48 38.16
C ASP A 8 9.41 -28.21 36.87
N SER A 9 8.47 -28.37 35.94
CA SER A 9 8.84 -28.66 34.54
C SER A 9 7.98 -27.90 33.53
N VAL A 10 7.96 -26.58 33.64
CA VAL A 10 7.56 -25.72 32.52
C VAL A 10 8.67 -25.81 31.46
N ARG A 11 8.42 -26.55 30.37
CA ARG A 11 9.31 -26.54 29.20
C ARG A 11 9.35 -25.10 28.67
N LYS A 12 10.49 -24.43 28.79
CA LYS A 12 10.78 -23.19 28.07
C LYS A 12 10.83 -23.53 26.58
N GLU A 13 9.73 -23.34 25.87
CA GLU A 13 9.72 -23.39 24.40
C GLU A 13 10.58 -22.21 23.90
N GLN A 14 11.78 -22.51 23.40
CA GLN A 14 12.73 -21.49 22.94
C GLN A 14 12.31 -20.99 21.55
N LEU A 15 12.21 -19.66 21.39
CA LEU A 15 12.03 -19.02 20.08
C LEU A 15 13.29 -19.27 19.22
N VAL A 16 13.10 -19.90 18.06
CA VAL A 16 14.20 -20.20 17.13
C VAL A 16 14.07 -19.28 15.92
N ASP A 17 15.01 -18.35 15.77
CA ASP A 17 15.07 -17.47 14.61
C ASP A 17 15.58 -18.21 13.37
N CYS A 18 15.17 -17.77 12.18
CA CYS A 18 15.71 -18.34 10.96
C CYS A 18 17.18 -17.96 10.77
N VAL A 19 18.03 -18.98 10.62
CA VAL A 19 19.43 -18.85 10.26
C VAL A 19 19.60 -19.22 8.79
N VAL A 20 20.29 -18.38 8.02
CA VAL A 20 20.61 -18.62 6.60
C VAL A 20 22.10 -18.90 6.43
N SER A 21 22.44 -19.67 5.39
CA SER A 21 23.82 -19.93 4.99
C SER A 21 24.49 -18.65 4.47
N SER A 22 25.80 -18.73 4.28
CA SER A 22 26.52 -17.79 3.44
C SER A 22 25.95 -17.77 2.01
N TRP A 23 26.17 -16.66 1.32
CA TRP A 23 25.87 -16.55 -0.09
C TRP A 23 26.75 -17.49 -0.92
N SER A 24 26.18 -18.05 -1.98
CA SER A 24 26.92 -18.65 -3.08
C SER A 24 27.78 -17.60 -3.78
N ASP A 25 28.72 -18.08 -4.58
CA ASP A 25 29.37 -17.24 -5.57
C ASP A 25 28.35 -16.65 -6.54
N TRP A 26 28.73 -15.52 -7.13
CA TRP A 26 27.96 -14.91 -8.19
C TRP A 26 28.00 -15.79 -9.44
N SER A 27 26.87 -15.89 -10.13
CA SER A 27 26.82 -16.46 -11.46
C SER A 27 27.72 -15.66 -12.41
N GLU A 28 28.07 -16.28 -13.54
CA GLU A 28 28.58 -15.53 -14.67
C GLU A 28 27.58 -14.45 -15.11
N CYS A 29 28.11 -13.41 -15.76
CA CYS A 29 27.27 -12.36 -16.30
C CYS A 29 26.36 -12.98 -17.37
N ASP A 30 25.06 -12.68 -17.32
CA ASP A 30 24.11 -13.15 -18.35
C ASP A 30 24.34 -12.50 -19.74
N SER A 31 25.35 -11.65 -19.85
CA SER A 31 25.74 -10.93 -21.06
C SER A 31 27.22 -11.14 -21.37
N ASP A 32 27.52 -11.61 -22.58
CA ASP A 32 28.89 -11.75 -23.10
C ASP A 32 29.50 -10.42 -23.57
N CYS A 33 28.69 -9.36 -23.65
CA CYS A 33 29.14 -8.01 -24.05
C CYS A 33 28.19 -6.90 -23.56
N GLY A 34 28.73 -5.86 -22.94
CA GLY A 34 27.96 -4.73 -22.43
C GLY A 34 27.26 -5.05 -21.10
N ALA A 35 26.22 -4.27 -20.77
CA ALA A 35 25.50 -4.39 -19.50
C ALA A 35 24.67 -5.69 -19.44
N GLY A 36 24.83 -6.43 -18.34
CA GLY A 36 24.08 -7.63 -17.99
C GLY A 36 23.76 -7.69 -16.50
N SER A 37 23.30 -8.84 -16.04
CA SER A 37 23.05 -9.13 -14.64
C SER A 37 23.63 -10.48 -14.21
N MET A 38 24.01 -10.54 -12.93
CA MET A 38 24.45 -11.77 -12.28
C MET A 38 23.66 -11.99 -11.00
N VAL A 39 23.52 -13.25 -10.61
CA VAL A 39 22.67 -13.70 -9.51
C VAL A 39 23.51 -14.53 -8.53
N ARG A 40 23.23 -14.39 -7.23
CA ARG A 40 23.70 -15.33 -6.21
C ARG A 40 22.58 -15.74 -5.28
N THR A 41 22.72 -16.90 -4.67
CA THR A 41 21.68 -17.50 -3.82
C THR A 41 22.24 -17.94 -2.48
N ARG A 42 21.40 -18.06 -1.45
CA ARG A 42 21.75 -18.68 -0.16
C ARG A 42 20.60 -19.56 0.29
N ARG A 43 20.88 -20.51 1.17
CA ARG A 43 19.89 -21.48 1.66
C ARG A 43 19.55 -21.20 3.11
N VAL A 44 18.41 -21.70 3.56
CA VAL A 44 18.02 -21.68 4.96
C VAL A 44 18.77 -22.81 5.68
N ALA A 45 19.58 -22.46 6.68
CA ALA A 45 20.31 -23.42 7.51
C ALA A 45 19.45 -23.87 8.70
N GLN A 46 18.62 -22.98 9.22
CA GLN A 46 17.63 -23.27 10.26
C GLN A 46 16.37 -22.50 9.95
N ALA A 47 15.23 -23.19 9.85
CA ALA A 47 13.94 -22.55 9.69
C ALA A 47 13.52 -21.90 11.03
N ALA A 48 12.70 -20.85 10.95
CA ALA A 48 12.17 -20.24 12.16
C ALA A 48 11.12 -21.16 12.80
N GLU A 49 11.20 -21.35 14.12
CA GLU A 49 10.26 -22.15 14.90
C GLU A 49 9.75 -21.38 16.11
N HIS A 50 8.62 -21.83 16.65
CA HIS A 50 7.98 -21.29 17.87
C HIS A 50 7.72 -19.78 17.87
N GLY A 51 7.70 -19.13 16.68
CA GLY A 51 7.47 -17.69 16.52
C GLY A 51 8.72 -16.83 16.29
N GLY A 52 9.87 -17.45 15.99
CA GLY A 52 11.09 -16.73 15.64
C GLY A 52 11.04 -15.98 14.30
N ARG A 53 12.06 -15.15 14.04
CA ARG A 53 12.15 -14.24 12.88
C ARG A 53 12.24 -14.98 11.55
N ARG A 54 11.46 -14.54 10.55
CA ARG A 54 11.46 -15.09 9.18
C ARG A 54 12.81 -14.87 8.48
N CYS A 55 13.15 -15.80 7.58
CA CYS A 55 14.38 -15.75 6.82
C CYS A 55 14.47 -14.50 5.92
N PRO A 56 15.65 -13.86 5.82
CA PRO A 56 15.89 -12.78 4.87
C PRO A 56 15.93 -13.30 3.42
N ALA A 57 15.93 -12.40 2.43
CA ALA A 57 15.91 -12.76 1.00
C ALA A 57 17.02 -13.76 0.62
N LEU A 58 16.65 -14.78 -0.14
CA LEU A 58 17.53 -15.91 -0.53
C LEU A 58 18.17 -15.73 -1.90
N LEU A 59 17.77 -14.71 -2.66
CA LEU A 59 18.26 -14.39 -4.01
C LEU A 59 18.67 -12.92 -4.09
N GLN A 60 19.82 -12.66 -4.69
CA GLN A 60 20.32 -11.31 -4.92
C GLN A 60 20.76 -11.14 -6.38
N ARG A 61 20.43 -9.99 -6.98
CA ARG A 61 20.80 -9.65 -8.37
C ARG A 61 21.66 -8.39 -8.39
N ARG A 62 22.69 -8.36 -9.24
CA ARG A 62 23.58 -7.20 -9.45
C ARG A 62 23.84 -7.00 -10.94
N ALA A 63 24.04 -5.75 -11.35
CA ALA A 63 24.50 -5.45 -12.70
C ALA A 63 25.97 -5.92 -12.89
N CYS A 64 26.28 -6.37 -14.10
CA CYS A 64 27.63 -6.66 -14.58
C CYS A 64 27.85 -6.03 -15.95
N HIS A 65 29.10 -5.89 -16.35
CA HIS A 65 29.48 -5.36 -17.66
C HIS A 65 30.64 -6.21 -18.18
N ASP A 66 30.43 -6.99 -19.26
CA ASP A 66 31.48 -7.83 -19.85
C ASP A 66 31.97 -7.25 -21.19
N HIS A 67 33.24 -7.46 -21.51
CA HIS A 67 33.94 -6.89 -22.66
C HIS A 67 34.59 -7.94 -23.56
N ARG A 68 34.48 -9.23 -23.22
CA ARG A 68 35.20 -10.33 -23.91
C ARG A 68 34.85 -10.52 -25.39
N GLY A 69 33.78 -9.91 -25.90
CA GLY A 69 33.30 -10.10 -27.30
C GLY A 69 33.18 -8.85 -28.18
N CYS A 70 33.62 -7.66 -27.76
CA CYS A 70 33.38 -6.42 -28.53
C CYS A 70 34.48 -6.15 -29.58
N ARG A 71 34.17 -6.28 -30.89
CA ARG A 71 34.99 -5.73 -31.98
C ARG A 71 34.21 -4.65 -32.74
N GLU A 72 34.83 -3.48 -32.89
CA GLU A 72 34.30 -2.38 -33.68
C GLU A 72 34.47 -2.67 -35.18
N ARG A 73 33.34 -2.70 -35.91
CA ARG A 73 33.37 -2.33 -37.32
C ARG A 73 32.08 -1.59 -37.68
N SER A 74 32.27 -0.39 -38.22
CA SER A 74 31.26 0.40 -38.90
C SER A 74 30.95 -0.25 -40.25
N ASP A 75 29.70 -0.06 -40.69
CA ASP A 75 29.23 -0.20 -42.07
C ASP A 75 28.87 -1.62 -42.56
N LEU A 76 27.63 -2.03 -42.28
CA LEU A 76 26.84 -2.98 -43.08
C LEU A 76 25.38 -2.52 -43.16
N PRO A 77 24.65 -2.78 -44.28
CA PRO A 77 23.42 -2.07 -44.62
C PRO A 77 22.25 -2.39 -43.68
N ARG A 78 21.43 -1.37 -43.39
CA ARG A 78 20.10 -1.51 -42.79
C ARG A 78 19.23 -2.40 -43.68
N ARG A 79 19.18 -3.72 -43.43
CA ARG A 79 18.06 -4.61 -43.79
C ARG A 79 18.33 -6.04 -43.33
N ALA A 80 17.67 -6.45 -42.25
CA ALA A 80 17.40 -7.86 -41.94
C ALA A 80 16.31 -8.03 -40.86
N GLN A 81 15.36 -7.10 -40.74
CA GLN A 81 14.27 -7.23 -39.76
C GLN A 81 12.93 -7.11 -40.45
N LEU A 82 12.08 -8.11 -40.23
CA LEU A 82 10.68 -8.04 -40.64
C LEU A 82 9.97 -6.93 -39.86
N ALA A 83 8.87 -6.42 -40.43
CA ALA A 83 8.02 -5.46 -39.74
C ALA A 83 7.55 -6.04 -38.39
N TRP A 84 7.33 -5.17 -37.43
CA TRP A 84 6.76 -5.57 -36.14
C TRP A 84 5.38 -6.21 -36.32
N SER A 85 5.10 -7.26 -35.54
CA SER A 85 3.74 -7.78 -35.39
C SER A 85 2.83 -6.71 -34.80
N SER A 86 1.51 -6.93 -34.90
CA SER A 86 0.56 -6.25 -34.04
C SER A 86 0.93 -6.48 -32.57
N TRP A 87 0.54 -5.52 -31.73
CA TRP A 87 0.69 -5.67 -30.30
C TRP A 87 -0.25 -6.75 -29.78
N SER A 88 0.22 -7.51 -28.79
CA SER A 88 -0.64 -8.39 -28.00
C SER A 88 -1.73 -7.57 -27.29
N PRO A 89 -2.83 -8.21 -26.88
CA PRO A 89 -3.69 -7.67 -25.83
C PRO A 89 -2.87 -7.29 -24.59
N CYS A 90 -3.43 -6.39 -23.78
CA CYS A 90 -2.81 -6.04 -22.51
C CYS A 90 -2.76 -7.29 -21.62
N VAL A 91 -1.59 -7.56 -21.01
CA VAL A 91 -1.44 -8.71 -20.09
C VAL A 91 -2.32 -8.52 -18.85
N SER A 92 -2.51 -7.27 -18.42
CA SER A 92 -3.48 -6.98 -17.37
C SER A 92 -4.87 -6.83 -17.96
N VAL A 93 -5.82 -7.49 -17.32
CA VAL A 93 -7.26 -7.37 -17.60
C VAL A 93 -7.80 -6.08 -16.96
N CYS A 94 -7.10 -5.51 -15.97
CA CYS A 94 -7.49 -4.26 -15.31
C CYS A 94 -6.29 -3.38 -14.93
N GLY A 95 -6.42 -2.06 -15.10
CA GLY A 95 -5.41 -1.08 -14.70
C GLY A 95 -4.15 -1.11 -15.57
N ALA A 96 -3.02 -0.68 -15.00
CA ALA A 96 -1.74 -0.64 -15.69
C ALA A 96 -1.21 -2.06 -15.95
N GLY A 97 -0.98 -2.38 -17.21
CA GLY A 97 -0.41 -3.64 -17.65
C GLY A 97 0.72 -3.43 -18.65
N SER A 98 1.16 -4.52 -19.27
CA SER A 98 2.11 -4.47 -20.38
C SER A 98 1.60 -5.25 -21.57
N MET A 99 1.88 -4.75 -22.77
CA MET A 99 1.64 -5.44 -24.03
C MET A 99 2.97 -5.69 -24.72
N VAL A 100 3.04 -6.77 -25.48
CA VAL A 100 4.26 -7.22 -26.14
C VAL A 100 4.01 -7.33 -27.63
N ARG A 101 5.00 -6.96 -28.42
CA ARG A 101 5.03 -7.30 -29.85
C ARG A 101 6.38 -7.89 -30.20
N THR A 102 6.39 -8.68 -31.26
CA THR A 102 7.60 -9.36 -31.72
C THR A 102 7.85 -9.06 -33.18
N ARG A 103 9.10 -9.17 -33.60
CA ARG A 103 9.50 -9.18 -35.00
C ARG A 103 10.52 -10.28 -35.20
N ARG A 104 10.58 -10.81 -36.42
CA ARG A 104 11.54 -11.84 -36.78
C ARG A 104 12.68 -11.24 -37.58
N VAL A 105 13.82 -11.90 -37.53
CA VAL A 105 14.97 -11.58 -38.37
C VAL A 105 14.71 -12.20 -39.74
N ALA A 106 14.79 -11.39 -40.79
CA ALA A 106 14.59 -11.86 -42.17
C ALA A 106 15.77 -12.70 -42.66
N GLN A 107 16.99 -12.36 -42.18
CA GLN A 107 18.23 -13.06 -42.50
C GLN A 107 19.16 -13.01 -41.28
N ALA A 108 19.61 -14.16 -40.80
CA ALA A 108 20.55 -14.22 -39.67
C ALA A 108 21.87 -13.53 -40.04
N ALA A 109 22.54 -12.92 -39.06
CA ALA A 109 23.82 -12.27 -39.29
C ALA A 109 24.89 -13.33 -39.61
N GLU A 110 25.33 -13.40 -40.86
CA GLU A 110 26.48 -14.21 -41.26
C GLU A 110 27.79 -13.43 -41.03
N HIS A 111 28.91 -14.15 -40.91
CA HIS A 111 30.27 -13.60 -40.85
C HIS A 111 30.48 -12.47 -39.82
N GLY A 112 29.97 -12.63 -38.59
CA GLY A 112 30.24 -11.68 -37.50
C GLY A 112 29.51 -10.34 -37.59
N GLY A 113 28.41 -10.28 -38.36
CA GLY A 113 27.55 -9.10 -38.43
C GLY A 113 26.96 -8.66 -37.08
N ARG A 114 26.59 -7.38 -36.97
CA ARG A 114 26.03 -6.79 -35.74
C ARG A 114 24.77 -7.55 -35.30
N ARG A 115 24.64 -7.80 -33.98
CA ARG A 115 23.46 -8.43 -33.40
C ARG A 115 22.20 -7.65 -33.79
N CYS A 116 21.15 -8.37 -34.19
CA CYS A 116 19.89 -7.74 -34.55
C CYS A 116 19.33 -6.97 -33.34
N PRO A 117 18.83 -5.72 -33.51
CA PRO A 117 18.22 -4.99 -32.42
C PRO A 117 17.00 -5.73 -31.86
N ALA A 118 16.61 -5.43 -30.61
CA ALA A 118 15.60 -6.17 -29.86
C ALA A 118 14.42 -6.65 -30.73
N LEU A 119 14.20 -7.96 -30.70
CA LEU A 119 13.13 -8.65 -31.45
C LEU A 119 11.82 -8.68 -30.68
N LEU A 120 11.86 -8.33 -29.40
CA LEU A 120 10.72 -8.22 -28.50
C LEU A 120 10.66 -6.79 -27.98
N GLN A 121 9.50 -6.17 -28.10
CA GLN A 121 9.24 -4.86 -27.54
C GLN A 121 8.09 -4.95 -26.54
N ARG A 122 8.26 -4.31 -25.39
CA ARG A 122 7.25 -4.18 -24.35
C ARG A 122 6.85 -2.73 -24.21
N ARG A 123 5.57 -2.47 -24.04
CA ARG A 123 5.02 -1.13 -23.76
C ARG A 123 4.00 -1.23 -22.63
N ALA A 124 3.89 -0.17 -21.85
CA ALA A 124 2.78 -0.02 -20.91
C ALA A 124 1.45 0.05 -21.67
N CYS A 125 0.42 -0.54 -21.09
CA CYS A 125 -0.97 -0.38 -21.50
C CYS A 125 -1.82 -0.11 -20.26
N HIS A 126 -3.00 0.43 -20.48
CA HIS A 126 -4.00 0.59 -19.44
C HIS A 126 -5.28 -0.05 -19.98
N ASP A 127 -5.75 -1.12 -19.33
CA ASP A 127 -6.97 -1.83 -19.75
C ASP A 127 -8.08 -1.62 -18.73
N HIS A 128 -9.30 -1.46 -19.24
CA HIS A 128 -10.51 -1.22 -18.46
C HIS A 128 -11.47 -2.42 -18.53
N ARG A 129 -11.19 -3.43 -19.36
CA ARG A 129 -12.06 -4.61 -19.55
C ARG A 129 -11.95 -5.59 -18.38
N GLY A 130 -12.84 -5.49 -17.41
CA GLY A 130 -12.80 -6.32 -16.19
C GLY A 130 -12.22 -5.57 -14.99
N CYS A 131 -11.94 -4.27 -15.14
CA CYS A 131 -12.00 -3.35 -14.02
C CYS A 131 -13.43 -3.37 -13.45
N ARG A 132 -13.67 -4.19 -12.44
CA ARG A 132 -14.78 -3.90 -11.53
C ARG A 132 -14.41 -2.62 -10.79
N GLU A 133 -15.09 -1.53 -11.11
CA GLU A 133 -15.42 -0.54 -10.09
C GLU A 133 -15.92 -1.33 -8.87
N ARG A 134 -15.33 -1.09 -7.70
CA ARG A 134 -15.56 -1.82 -6.43
C ARG A 134 -14.88 -3.18 -6.30
N SER A 135 -13.56 -3.19 -6.17
CA SER A 135 -12.99 -4.11 -5.17
C SER A 135 -12.75 -3.31 -3.90
N ASP A 136 -13.41 -3.69 -2.80
CA ASP A 136 -13.22 -3.07 -1.49
C ASP A 136 -11.83 -3.37 -0.87
N LEU A 137 -10.93 -4.04 -1.62
CA LEU A 137 -9.63 -4.48 -1.12
C LEU A 137 -8.71 -3.30 -0.71
N PRO A 138 -8.53 -2.23 -1.52
CA PRO A 138 -7.79 -1.05 -1.07
C PRO A 138 -8.44 -0.40 0.15
N ARG A 139 -9.78 -0.37 0.21
CA ARG A 139 -10.57 0.23 1.31
C ARG A 139 -10.47 -0.53 2.63
N ARG A 140 -10.21 -1.85 2.59
CA ARG A 140 -9.94 -2.68 3.78
C ARG A 140 -8.53 -2.43 4.34
N GLU A 141 -7.61 -1.99 3.48
CA GLU A 141 -6.23 -1.67 3.87
C GLU A 141 -6.07 -0.23 4.40
N GLU A 142 -7.02 0.66 4.10
CA GLU A 142 -7.10 2.01 4.66
C GLU A 142 -7.15 2.00 6.21
N MET A 143 -6.46 2.95 6.83
CA MET A 143 -6.47 3.18 8.27
C MET A 143 -7.04 4.56 8.53
N ALA A 144 -8.15 4.63 9.27
CA ALA A 144 -8.73 5.89 9.69
C ALA A 144 -7.84 6.60 10.70
N GLN A 145 -7.47 7.85 10.41
CA GLN A 145 -6.83 8.72 11.38
C GLN A 145 -7.89 9.60 12.04
N ILE A 146 -7.92 9.60 13.37
CA ILE A 146 -8.95 10.32 14.14
C ILE A 146 -8.40 11.28 15.18
N LEU A 147 -9.17 12.34 15.38
CA LEU A 147 -9.04 13.31 16.46
C LEU A 147 -10.36 13.45 17.23
N PRO A 148 -10.34 13.92 18.50
CA PRO A 148 -11.55 14.17 19.26
C PRO A 148 -12.49 15.14 18.54
N GLY A 149 -13.80 14.85 18.56
CA GLY A 149 -14.82 15.65 17.88
C GLY A 149 -14.91 17.09 18.38
N ALA A 150 -14.47 17.35 19.61
CA ALA A 150 -14.33 18.69 20.17
C ALA A 150 -13.40 19.61 19.35
N LEU A 151 -12.51 19.04 18.53
CA LEU A 151 -11.61 19.79 17.65
C LEU A 151 -12.24 20.17 16.29
N SER A 152 -13.51 19.80 16.05
CA SER A 152 -14.26 20.10 14.82
C SER A 152 -14.58 21.60 14.59
N VAL A 153 -13.94 22.52 15.30
CA VAL A 153 -14.25 23.96 15.22
C VAL A 153 -13.54 24.57 14.02
N SER A 154 -14.16 24.52 12.84
CA SER A 154 -13.76 25.37 11.72
C SER A 154 -14.30 26.78 11.89
N ARG A 155 -13.45 27.80 11.75
CA ARG A 155 -13.85 29.22 11.79
C ARG A 155 -14.16 29.71 10.37
N HIS A 156 -15.24 30.46 10.20
CA HIS A 156 -15.54 31.11 8.93
C HIS A 156 -14.71 32.39 8.76
N SER A 157 -14.39 32.76 7.52
CA SER A 157 -13.58 33.94 7.19
C SER A 157 -14.09 35.25 7.83
N ASN A 158 -15.40 35.37 8.05
CA ASN A 158 -16.03 36.53 8.67
C ASN A 158 -16.01 36.56 10.20
N GLU A 159 -15.58 35.49 10.89
CA GLU A 159 -15.69 35.39 12.35
C GLU A 159 -14.46 35.93 13.10
N THR A 160 -13.37 36.25 12.40
CA THR A 160 -12.19 36.89 13.02
C THR A 160 -11.47 37.84 12.07
N VAL A 161 -11.30 39.10 12.48
CA VAL A 161 -10.46 40.11 11.79
C VAL A 161 -8.96 39.75 11.88
N ASP A 162 -8.59 38.86 12.80
CA ASP A 162 -7.20 38.51 13.08
C ASP A 162 -6.75 37.25 12.31
N ILE A 163 -6.36 37.47 11.06
CA ILE A 163 -5.77 36.48 10.13
C ILE A 163 -4.45 35.85 10.63
N ARG A 164 -3.86 36.32 11.74
CA ARG A 164 -2.54 35.87 12.22
C ARG A 164 -2.59 34.65 13.16
N LYS A 165 -3.77 34.21 13.59
CA LYS A 165 -3.93 32.94 14.33
C LYS A 165 -4.25 31.81 13.36
N ASN A 166 -3.22 31.13 12.88
CA ASN A 166 -3.35 29.92 12.05
C ASN A 166 -4.30 28.91 12.72
N LEU A 167 -5.47 28.66 12.09
CA LEU A 167 -6.18 27.38 12.01
C LEU A 167 -7.41 27.53 11.09
N ARG A 168 -7.17 27.42 9.77
CA ARG A 168 -8.13 27.18 8.67
C ARG A 168 -9.36 28.12 8.59
N LEU A 169 -9.20 29.26 7.93
CA LEU A 169 -10.32 30.09 7.47
C LEU A 169 -10.99 29.41 6.26
N ARG A 170 -12.29 29.06 6.37
CA ARG A 170 -13.07 28.53 5.24
C ARG A 170 -13.65 29.68 4.40
N ASN A 171 -13.44 29.64 3.08
CA ASN A 171 -14.12 30.53 2.13
C ASN A 171 -15.47 29.89 1.73
N PRO A 172 -16.63 30.47 2.09
CA PRO A 172 -17.94 29.89 1.79
C PRO A 172 -18.22 29.74 0.29
N ASP A 173 -17.60 30.60 -0.54
CA ASP A 173 -17.80 30.64 -1.99
C ASP A 173 -16.88 29.70 -2.77
N ASP A 174 -15.98 28.97 -2.08
CA ASP A 174 -15.18 27.93 -2.72
C ASP A 174 -16.05 26.68 -2.96
N PRO A 175 -16.20 26.19 -4.20
CA PRO A 175 -16.93 24.95 -4.49
C PRO A 175 -16.33 23.71 -3.77
N GLU A 176 -15.09 23.77 -3.28
CA GLU A 176 -14.48 22.75 -2.40
C GLU A 176 -14.88 22.89 -0.92
N SER A 177 -15.41 24.05 -0.51
CA SER A 177 -15.87 24.35 0.86
C SER A 177 -17.38 24.13 1.07
N ASN A 178 -18.07 23.47 0.14
CA ASN A 178 -19.50 23.24 0.25
C ASN A 178 -19.82 22.29 1.43
N SER A 179 -20.39 22.85 2.50
CA SER A 179 -20.78 22.15 3.73
C SER A 179 -21.81 21.04 3.51
N HIS A 180 -22.55 21.05 2.40
CA HIS A 180 -23.49 19.99 2.03
C HIS A 180 -22.82 18.63 1.77
N ARG A 181 -21.49 18.58 1.66
CA ARG A 181 -20.72 17.35 1.49
C ARG A 181 -20.21 16.75 2.79
N GLU A 182 -20.40 17.42 3.93
CA GLU A 182 -20.05 16.85 5.22
C GLU A 182 -21.03 15.74 5.60
N TYR A 183 -20.50 14.70 6.24
CA TYR A 183 -21.30 13.58 6.71
C TYR A 183 -20.59 12.88 7.86
N CYS A 184 -21.36 12.13 8.64
CA CYS A 184 -20.80 11.25 9.65
C CYS A 184 -20.93 9.80 9.25
N ILE A 185 -20.03 9.01 9.81
CA ILE A 185 -20.09 7.56 9.74
C ILE A 185 -20.19 7.03 11.15
N GLN A 186 -21.17 6.15 11.37
CA GLN A 186 -21.27 5.43 12.62
C GLN A 186 -20.51 4.12 12.51
N PHE A 187 -19.65 3.87 13.50
CA PHE A 187 -18.85 2.67 13.59
C PHE A 187 -19.17 1.92 14.88
N GLU A 188 -19.09 0.59 14.80
CA GLU A 188 -19.06 -0.29 15.97
C GLU A 188 -17.63 -0.73 16.22
N VAL A 189 -17.11 -0.46 17.42
CA VAL A 189 -15.74 -0.79 17.81
C VAL A 189 -15.67 -2.29 18.09
N ILE A 190 -14.88 -3.01 17.27
CA ILE A 190 -14.65 -4.44 17.48
C ILE A 190 -13.55 -4.66 18.50
N LYS A 191 -12.48 -3.87 18.40
CA LYS A 191 -11.30 -4.01 19.26
C LYS A 191 -10.64 -2.66 19.42
N SER A 192 -10.21 -2.34 20.64
CA SER A 192 -9.39 -1.17 20.93
C SER A 192 -8.19 -1.54 21.79
N SER A 193 -7.11 -0.77 21.67
CA SER A 193 -5.96 -0.92 22.55
C SER A 193 -6.26 -0.33 23.93
N LYS A 194 -5.63 -0.88 24.97
CA LYS A 194 -5.77 -0.36 26.35
C LYS A 194 -5.35 1.11 26.48
N ALA A 195 -4.48 1.58 25.60
CA ALA A 195 -4.04 2.98 25.56
C ALA A 195 -5.21 3.95 25.30
N CYS A 196 -6.24 3.53 24.57
CA CYS A 196 -7.44 4.35 24.34
C CYS A 196 -8.25 4.62 25.62
N HIS A 197 -8.06 3.82 26.68
CA HIS A 197 -8.78 3.98 27.95
C HIS A 197 -8.05 4.88 28.96
N LEU A 198 -6.79 5.23 28.67
CA LEU A 198 -5.99 6.10 29.54
C LEU A 198 -6.43 7.56 29.42
N ASP A 199 -6.89 7.96 28.24
CA ASP A 199 -7.31 9.32 27.93
C ASP A 199 -8.84 9.42 27.94
N SER A 200 -9.39 10.45 28.60
CA SER A 200 -10.84 10.69 28.63
C SER A 200 -11.45 10.88 27.26
N ASP A 201 -10.71 11.48 26.33
CA ASP A 201 -11.22 11.86 25.01
C ASP A 201 -11.44 10.64 24.11
N TYR A 202 -10.78 9.52 24.44
CA TYR A 202 -10.85 8.26 23.69
C TYR A 202 -11.63 7.16 24.41
N LYS A 203 -12.23 7.44 25.58
CA LYS A 203 -13.04 6.47 26.35
C LYS A 203 -14.23 5.90 25.59
N ALA A 204 -14.75 6.63 24.59
CA ALA A 204 -15.82 6.17 23.72
C ALA A 204 -15.41 4.93 22.89
N LEU A 205 -14.11 4.72 22.65
CA LEU A 205 -13.55 3.58 21.93
C LEU A 205 -13.46 2.32 22.81
N ARG A 206 -14.58 1.90 23.39
CA ARG A 206 -14.72 0.62 24.09
C ARG A 206 -15.23 -0.46 23.14
N GLU A 207 -14.82 -1.70 23.35
CA GLU A 207 -15.31 -2.84 22.55
C GLU A 207 -16.84 -2.95 22.64
N GLY A 208 -17.52 -3.12 21.50
CA GLY A 208 -18.99 -3.06 21.36
C GLY A 208 -19.57 -1.63 21.43
N GLY A 209 -18.75 -0.61 21.66
CA GLY A 209 -19.16 0.79 21.65
C GLY A 209 -19.51 1.25 20.23
N LYS A 210 -20.56 2.09 20.12
CA LYS A 210 -20.90 2.79 18.88
C LYS A 210 -20.35 4.21 18.96
N VAL A 211 -19.58 4.60 17.95
CA VAL A 211 -18.96 5.92 17.85
C VAL A 211 -19.29 6.57 16.52
N SER A 212 -19.33 7.89 16.52
CA SER A 212 -19.62 8.71 15.35
C SER A 212 -18.37 9.49 14.93
N VAL A 213 -18.01 9.38 13.66
CA VAL A 213 -16.83 10.06 13.11
C VAL A 213 -17.28 10.98 11.99
N LEU A 214 -17.04 12.28 12.15
CA LEU A 214 -17.39 13.32 11.18
C LEU A 214 -16.31 13.43 10.11
N CYS A 215 -16.76 13.44 8.86
CA CYS A 215 -15.96 13.75 7.68
C CYS A 215 -16.25 15.20 7.27
N GLU A 216 -15.36 16.10 7.68
CA GLU A 216 -15.41 17.52 7.32
C GLU A 216 -14.92 17.74 5.89
N THR A 217 -15.30 18.88 5.29
CA THR A 217 -14.87 19.23 3.93
C THR A 217 -13.36 19.21 3.75
N ALA A 218 -12.60 19.61 4.78
CA ALA A 218 -11.14 19.59 4.79
C ALA A 218 -10.52 18.19 4.70
N ALA A 219 -11.23 17.16 5.14
CA ALA A 219 -10.78 15.76 5.11
C ALA A 219 -11.30 15.01 3.86
N LEU A 220 -12.20 15.62 3.08
CA LEU A 220 -12.68 15.05 1.81
C LEU A 220 -11.55 15.03 0.77
N LYS A 221 -11.39 13.89 0.08
CA LYS A 221 -10.44 13.77 -1.02
C LYS A 221 -11.16 13.62 -2.35
N ARG A 222 -10.84 14.49 -3.31
CA ARG A 222 -11.36 14.41 -4.69
C ARG A 222 -11.03 13.07 -5.37
N GLY A 223 -9.81 12.55 -5.16
CA GLY A 223 -9.37 11.25 -5.67
C GLY A 223 -10.10 10.05 -5.07
N LEU A 224 -10.86 10.25 -3.99
CA LEU A 224 -11.64 9.21 -3.33
C LEU A 224 -13.16 9.40 -3.53
N GLU A 225 -13.57 10.14 -4.57
CA GLU A 225 -14.99 10.48 -4.85
C GLU A 225 -15.64 11.28 -3.71
N TRP A 226 -14.90 12.22 -3.12
CA TRP A 226 -15.38 13.04 -2.00
C TRP A 226 -15.76 12.21 -0.79
N ARG A 227 -14.87 11.29 -0.39
CA ARG A 227 -14.92 10.62 0.91
C ARG A 227 -13.65 10.88 1.73
N CYS A 228 -13.75 10.69 3.04
CA CYS A 228 -12.59 10.69 3.93
C CYS A 228 -11.81 9.37 3.83
N GLU A 229 -10.50 9.44 4.02
CA GLU A 229 -9.67 8.25 4.13
C GLU A 229 -10.04 7.46 5.39
N GLY A 230 -10.21 6.14 5.27
CA GLY A 230 -10.70 5.34 6.40
C GLY A 230 -12.20 5.46 6.66
N HIS A 231 -12.98 5.99 5.69
CA HIS A 231 -14.44 5.90 5.65
C HIS A 231 -14.94 4.46 5.93
N GLY A 232 -14.12 3.48 5.59
CA GLY A 232 -14.38 2.08 5.89
C GLY A 232 -15.36 1.44 4.91
N VAL A 233 -15.55 0.14 5.08
CA VAL A 233 -16.35 -0.69 4.17
C VAL A 233 -17.49 -1.31 4.98
N ALA A 234 -18.72 -1.25 4.45
CA ALA A 234 -19.87 -1.87 5.11
C ALA A 234 -19.64 -3.37 5.27
N GLY A 235 -19.94 -3.88 6.47
CA GLY A 235 -19.82 -5.30 6.80
C GLY A 235 -18.39 -5.82 6.91
N HIS A 236 -17.37 -4.97 6.91
CA HIS A 236 -15.98 -5.39 7.08
C HIS A 236 -15.28 -4.60 8.19
N ALA A 237 -14.42 -5.29 8.93
CA ALA A 237 -13.58 -4.68 9.94
C ALA A 237 -12.46 -3.85 9.28
N THR A 238 -12.47 -2.54 9.52
CA THR A 238 -11.40 -1.62 9.13
C THR A 238 -10.65 -1.10 10.36
N ARG A 239 -9.49 -0.47 10.14
CA ARG A 239 -8.58 -0.06 11.22
C ARG A 239 -8.66 1.43 11.50
N PHE A 240 -8.39 1.82 12.74
CA PHE A 240 -8.25 3.22 13.13
C PHE A 240 -7.01 3.45 14.01
N SER A 241 -6.53 4.69 14.04
CA SER A 241 -5.51 5.19 14.95
C SER A 241 -5.82 6.62 15.37
N ALA A 242 -5.67 6.90 16.66
CA ALA A 242 -5.70 8.25 17.19
C ALA A 242 -4.38 8.97 16.90
N LEU A 243 -4.45 10.22 16.42
CA LEU A 243 -3.24 11.00 16.09
C LEU A 243 -2.53 11.58 17.31
N VAL A 244 -3.28 12.06 18.31
CA VAL A 244 -2.72 12.68 19.52
C VAL A 244 -2.49 11.71 20.67
N ALA A 245 -3.02 10.49 20.57
CA ALA A 245 -2.80 9.40 21.51
C ALA A 245 -1.95 8.29 20.85
N PRO A 246 -0.61 8.39 20.88
CA PRO A 246 0.26 7.35 20.34
C PRO A 246 -0.05 6.04 21.08
N HIS A 247 -0.25 4.97 20.32
CA HIS A 247 -0.71 3.66 20.79
C HIS A 247 -2.22 3.48 20.97
N CYS A 248 -3.08 4.51 20.89
CA CYS A 248 -4.53 4.30 20.78
C CYS A 248 -4.91 3.93 19.34
N HIS A 249 -5.22 2.66 19.12
CA HIS A 249 -5.57 2.11 17.80
C HIS A 249 -6.48 0.90 17.95
N GLY A 250 -7.14 0.52 16.87
CA GLY A 250 -8.08 -0.58 16.93
C GLY A 250 -8.71 -0.95 15.60
N LYS A 251 -9.81 -1.69 15.70
CA LYS A 251 -10.64 -2.11 14.58
C LYS A 251 -12.09 -1.79 14.86
N TRP A 252 -12.81 -1.39 13.82
CA TRP A 252 -14.24 -1.15 13.87
C TRP A 252 -14.91 -1.59 12.59
N THR A 253 -16.23 -1.70 12.59
CA THR A 253 -17.03 -1.97 11.39
C THR A 253 -17.99 -0.82 11.14
N ARG A 254 -18.10 -0.40 9.89
CA ARG A 254 -19.05 0.64 9.49
C ARG A 254 -20.48 0.12 9.61
N LEU A 255 -21.30 0.84 10.39
CA LEU A 255 -22.73 0.58 10.54
C LEU A 255 -23.54 1.34 9.49
N GLN A 256 -23.48 2.67 9.52
CA GLN A 256 -24.31 3.52 8.67
C GLN A 256 -23.65 4.86 8.34
N HIS A 257 -24.12 5.44 7.24
CA HIS A 257 -23.79 6.79 6.79
C HIS A 257 -24.90 7.75 7.23
N VAL A 258 -24.53 8.84 7.91
CA VAL A 258 -25.46 9.81 8.50
C VAL A 258 -25.18 11.19 7.90
N PRO A 259 -26.19 11.89 7.34
CA PRO A 259 -26.03 13.28 6.90
C PRO A 259 -25.60 14.21 8.04
N ARG A 260 -24.92 15.33 7.72
CA ARG A 260 -24.44 16.30 8.72
C ARG A 260 -25.50 16.77 9.72
N ASP A 261 -26.74 16.94 9.26
CA ASP A 261 -27.87 17.46 10.05
C ASP A 261 -28.52 16.44 10.98
N GLY A 262 -28.22 15.15 10.78
CA GLY A 262 -28.79 14.04 11.55
C GLY A 262 -28.04 13.78 12.86
N GLU A 263 -28.70 13.16 13.83
CA GLU A 263 -28.04 12.64 15.04
C GLU A 263 -27.41 11.27 14.80
N PRO A 264 -26.22 10.97 15.37
CA PRO A 264 -25.45 11.78 16.32
C PRO A 264 -24.47 12.78 15.66
N CYS A 265 -24.57 13.05 14.35
CA CYS A 265 -23.58 13.84 13.62
C CYS A 265 -23.45 15.30 14.10
N ARG A 266 -24.48 15.84 14.76
CA ARG A 266 -24.45 17.18 15.39
C ARG A 266 -23.37 17.30 16.46
N THR A 267 -23.14 16.23 17.21
CA THR A 267 -22.15 16.12 18.28
C THR A 267 -21.30 14.86 18.04
N PRO A 268 -20.38 14.90 17.06
CA PRO A 268 -19.60 13.72 16.72
C PRO A 268 -18.59 13.40 17.83
N ASP A 269 -18.31 12.12 18.04
CA ASP A 269 -17.28 11.69 19.00
C ASP A 269 -15.88 12.00 18.47
N PHE A 270 -15.68 11.86 17.15
CA PHE A 270 -14.39 12.05 16.49
C PHE A 270 -14.54 12.76 15.13
N ILE A 271 -13.42 13.24 14.60
CA ILE A 271 -13.29 13.75 13.22
C ILE A 271 -12.22 12.95 12.46
N PHE A 272 -12.41 12.80 11.15
CA PHE A 272 -11.37 12.33 10.24
C PHE A 272 -10.33 13.42 9.95
N VAL A 273 -9.12 13.00 9.59
CA VAL A 273 -8.00 13.88 9.21
C VAL A 273 -7.50 13.56 7.81
#